data_AF-A0A535MZ80-F1
#
_entry.id   AF-A0A535MZ80-F1
#
_cell.length_a   1.000
_cell.length_b   1.000
_cell.length_c   1.000
_cell.angle_alpha   90.00
_cell.angle_beta   90.00
_cell.angle_gamma   90.00
#
_symmetry.space_group_name_H-M   'P 1'
#
loop_
_entity.id
_entity.type
_entity.pdbx_description
1 polymer ?
#
loop_
_entity_poly.entity_id
_entity_poly.type
_entity_poly.pdbx_seq_one_letter_code
_entity_poly.pdbx_strand_id
1 'polypeptide(L)' 'MRVETTEQVRRLKNTVMGAGHRLSLLAASDEVSAAQARTLSELAAELARTAQRLERLLSGFEAEG' A
#
# COMPACT_ATOMS: atom_id res chain seq x y z
N MET A 1 16.63 8.64 -16.84
CA MET A 1 15.42 9.28 -16.28
C MET A 1 14.27 8.30 -16.08
N ARG A 2 13.81 7.53 -17.09
CA ARG A 2 12.73 6.52 -16.93
C ARG A 2 13.00 5.46 -15.85
N VAL A 3 14.22 4.88 -15.82
CA VAL A 3 14.61 3.88 -14.80
C VAL A 3 14.46 4.42 -13.38
N GLU A 4 14.80 5.69 -13.16
CA GLU A 4 14.68 6.33 -11.85
C GLU A 4 13.21 6.50 -11.45
N THR A 5 12.34 6.91 -12.39
CA THR A 5 10.90 7.01 -12.16
C THR A 5 10.27 5.65 -11.82
N THR A 6 10.59 4.60 -12.59
CA THR A 6 10.12 3.22 -12.33
C THR A 6 10.53 2.77 -10.92
N GLU A 7 11.78 3.01 -10.53
CA GLU A 7 12.27 2.64 -9.19
C GLU A 7 11.64 3.47 -8.06
N GLN A 8 11.33 4.75 -8.30
CA GLN A 8 10.56 5.55 -7.33
C GLN A 8 9.14 4.98 -7.13
N VAL A 9 8.46 4.59 -8.21
CA VAL A 9 7.12 3.97 -8.13
C VAL A 9 7.18 2.61 -7.42
N ARG A 10 8.20 1.79 -7.70
CA ARG A 10 8.45 0.53 -6.99
C ARG A 10 8.61 0.75 -5.49
N ARG A 11 9.40 1.74 -5.08
CA ARG A 11 9.56 2.12 -3.66
C ARG A 11 8.27 2.60 -3.02
N LEU A 12 7.52 3.48 -3.70
CA LEU A 12 6.23 3.97 -3.20
C LEU A 12 5.23 2.82 -2.97
N LYS A 13 5.13 1.90 -3.92
CA LYS A 13 4.28 0.70 -3.80
C LYS A 13 4.65 -0.10 -2.54
N ASN A 14 5.93 -0.37 -2.33
CA ASN A 14 6.41 -1.15 -1.19
C ASN A 14 6.13 -0.43 0.14
N THR A 15 6.31 0.89 0.19
CA THR A 15 5.98 1.71 1.36
C THR A 15 4.50 1.63 1.70
N VAL A 16 3.62 1.77 0.70
CA VAL A 16 2.16 1.68 0.88
C VAL A 16 1.75 0.29 1.35
N MET A 17 2.31 -0.78 0.76
CA MET A 17 2.07 -2.15 1.21
C MET A 17 2.50 -2.36 2.67
N GLY A 18 3.70 -1.90 3.04
CA GLY A 18 4.21 -2.02 4.41
C GLY A 18 3.38 -1.24 5.43
N ALA A 19 2.90 -0.04 5.07
CA ALA A 19 1.98 0.73 5.91
C ALA A 19 0.63 0.01 6.08
N GLY A 20 0.03 -0.49 5.00
CA GLY A 20 -1.22 -1.25 5.04
C GLY A 20 -1.11 -2.51 5.92
N HIS A 21 0.00 -3.24 5.82
CA HIS A 21 0.25 -4.40 6.67
C HIS A 21 0.31 -4.03 8.16
N ARG A 22 1.05 -2.96 8.52
CA ARG A 22 1.10 -2.49 9.92
C ARG A 22 -0.28 -2.06 10.44
N LEU A 23 -1.09 -1.40 9.62
CA LEU A 23 -2.47 -1.07 9.99
C LEU A 23 -3.32 -2.32 10.25
N SER A 24 -3.17 -3.38 9.44
CA SER A 24 -3.88 -4.64 9.70
C SER A 24 -3.46 -5.32 11.01
N LEU A 25 -2.18 -5.24 11.38
CA LEU A 25 -1.69 -5.76 12.65
C LEU A 25 -2.24 -4.95 13.84
N LEU A 26 -2.28 -3.62 13.72
CA LEU A 26 -2.89 -2.76 14.74
C LEU A 26 -4.39 -3.01 14.88
N ALA A 27 -5.10 -3.23 13.76
CA ALA A 27 -6.53 -3.55 13.78
C ALA A 27 -6.84 -4.87 14.49
N ALA A 28 -5.89 -5.81 14.52
CA ALA A 28 -6.01 -7.10 15.20
C ALA A 28 -5.53 -7.07 16.66
N SER A 29 -5.07 -5.93 17.17
CA SER A 29 -4.60 -5.78 18.55
C SER A 29 -5.77 -5.65 19.52
N ASP A 30 -5.71 -6.39 20.63
CA ASP A 30 -6.67 -6.31 21.73
C ASP A 30 -6.63 -4.96 22.48
N GLU A 31 -5.59 -4.15 22.25
CA GLU A 31 -5.45 -2.80 22.83
C GLU A 31 -6.31 -1.75 22.12
N VAL A 32 -6.92 -2.10 20.97
CA VAL A 32 -7.65 -1.17 20.11
C VAL A 32 -9.15 -1.44 20.21
N SER A 33 -9.95 -0.39 20.43
CA SER A 33 -11.41 -0.55 20.49
C SER A 33 -11.97 -1.04 19.15
N ALA A 34 -13.12 -1.73 19.19
CA ALA A 34 -13.75 -2.26 17.97
C ALA A 34 -14.03 -1.18 16.91
N ALA A 35 -14.33 0.07 17.31
CA ALA A 35 -14.52 1.17 16.38
C ALA A 35 -13.21 1.58 15.69
N GLN A 36 -12.13 1.73 16.45
CA GLN A 36 -10.80 2.03 15.92
C GLN A 36 -10.27 0.89 15.04
N ALA A 37 -10.49 -0.37 15.43
CA ALA A 37 -10.10 -1.55 14.65
C ALA A 37 -10.78 -1.59 13.28
N ARG A 38 -12.06 -1.20 13.19
CA ARG A 38 -12.77 -1.04 11.92
C ARG A 38 -12.13 0.03 11.05
N THR A 39 -11.86 1.22 11.61
CA THR A 39 -11.19 2.30 10.87
C THR A 39 -9.80 1.91 10.38
N LEU A 40 -9.00 1.24 11.22
CA LEU A 40 -7.68 0.73 10.82
C LEU A 40 -7.78 -0.30 9.68
N SER A 41 -8.78 -1.17 9.71
CA SER A 41 -9.05 -2.14 8.64
C SER A 41 -9.47 -1.46 7.33
N GLU A 42 -10.31 -0.43 7.40
CA GLU A 42 -10.71 0.38 6.25
C GLU A 42 -9.51 1.07 5.60
N LEU A 43 -8.65 1.71 6.42
CA LEU A 43 -7.41 2.34 5.96
C LEU A 43 -6.45 1.31 5.34
N ALA A 44 -6.28 0.14 5.96
CA ALA A 44 -5.46 -0.94 5.40
C ALA A 44 -5.98 -1.38 4.02
N ALA A 45 -7.30 -1.48 3.85
CA ALA A 45 -7.93 -1.83 2.58
C ALA A 45 -7.75 -0.73 1.52
N GLU A 46 -7.80 0.55 1.89
CA GLU A 46 -7.50 1.68 1.00
C GLU A 46 -6.05 1.67 0.52
N LEU A 47 -5.10 1.40 1.42
CA LEU A 47 -3.69 1.27 1.05
C LEU A 47 -3.45 0.05 0.15
N ALA A 48 -4.13 -1.07 0.38
CA ALA A 48 -4.05 -2.24 -0.50
C ALA A 48 -4.54 -1.91 -1.93
N ARG A 49 -5.68 -1.21 -2.06
CA ARG A 49 -6.17 -0.74 -3.37
C ARG A 49 -5.19 0.23 -4.04
N THR A 50 -4.56 1.10 -3.25
CA THR A 50 -3.54 2.05 -3.75
C THR A 50 -2.30 1.32 -4.24
N ALA A 51 -1.81 0.32 -3.51
CA ALA A 51 -0.68 -0.51 -3.93
C ALA A 51 -0.97 -1.25 -5.24
N GLN A 52 -2.19 -1.79 -5.41
CA GLN A 52 -2.60 -2.42 -6.68
C GLN A 52 -2.62 -1.44 -7.86
N ARG A 53 -3.01 -0.17 -7.63
CA ARG A 53 -2.96 0.86 -8.67
C ARG A 53 -1.51 1.21 -9.03
N LEU A 54 -0.62 1.28 -8.05
CA LEU A 54 0.82 1.50 -8.26
C LEU A 54 1.47 0.33 -9.00
N GLU A 55 1.09 -0.91 -8.70
CA GLU A 55 1.53 -2.09 -9.45
C GLU A 55 1.15 -2.00 -10.92
N ARG A 56 -0.12 -1.68 -11.24
CA ARG A 56 -0.56 -1.51 -12.63
C ARG A 56 0.19 -0.40 -13.36
N LEU A 57 0.47 0.71 -12.67
CA LEU A 57 1.27 1.80 -13.23
C LEU A 57 2.72 1.35 -13.50
N LEU A 58 3.32 0.60 -12.56
CA LEU A 58 4.67 0.05 -12.72
C LEU A 58 4.75 -0.90 -13.93
N SER A 59 3.78 -1.80 -14.09
CA SER A 59 3.71 -2.69 -15.26
C SER A 59 3.58 -1.92 -16.57
N GLY A 60 2.86 -0.79 -16.57
CA GLY A 60 2.79 0.11 -17.73
C GLY A 60 4.17 0.69 -18.10
N PHE A 61 4.93 1.17 -17.11
CA PHE A 61 6.28 1.67 -17.35
C PHE A 61 7.26 0.60 -17.84
N GLU A 62 7.13 -0.63 -17.34
CA GLU A 62 7.98 -1.76 -17.75
C GLU A 62 7.63 -2.25 -19.17
N ALA A 63 6.38 -2.12 -19.62
CA ALA A 63 5.96 -2.50 -20.97
C ALA A 63 6.30 -1.45 -22.06
N GLU A 64 6.50 -0.18 -21.68
CA GLU A 64 6.86 0.93 -22.57
C GLU A 64 8.39 1.16 -22.70
N GLY A 65 9.19 0.39 -21.97
CA GLY A 65 10.66 0.44 -21.95
C GLY A 65 11.29 -0.62 -22.83
#